data_AF-A0A842QUX9-F1
#
_entry.id   AF-A0A842QUX9-F1
#
_cell.length_a   1.000
_cell.length_b   1.000
_cell.length_c   1.000
_cell.angle_alpha   90.00
_cell.angle_beta   90.00
_cell.angle_gamma   90.00
#
_symmetry.space_group_name_H-M   'P 1'
#
loop_
_entity.id
_entity.type
_entity.pdbx_description
1 polymer ?
#
loop_
_entity_poly.entity_id
_entity_poly.type
_entity_poly.pdbx_seq_one_letter_code
_entity_poly.pdbx_strand_id
1 'polypeptide(L)'
;MIESYILILLTVIVSVSNFTLWWLLFDDEFTQRLEIYEEAFREQMKRENEEFVNRMKGIIELDPEAVEVAGFGERWREKLDRVSKLREEAQAMRKRTIWVYYFALISILFTAIGTVLPDGVRLTGSFTLFMTAISWWVLVSGVLMMVGLLVHYQLIENKATPRTEGEPIKDNSSVQSFLGGIRKRLPL
;
A
#
# COMPACT_ATOMS: atom_id res chain seq x y z
N MET A 1 -3.41 -34.40 13.04
CA MET A 1 -4.81 -33.94 13.24
C MET A 1 -4.88 -32.57 13.93
N ILE A 2 -4.40 -32.40 15.16
CA ILE A 2 -4.44 -31.08 15.87
C ILE A 2 -3.76 -29.97 15.06
N GLU A 3 -2.59 -30.25 14.47
CA GLU A 3 -1.84 -29.31 13.63
C GLU A 3 -2.67 -28.77 12.45
N SER A 4 -3.45 -29.62 11.79
CA SER A 4 -4.31 -29.20 10.69
C SER A 4 -5.42 -28.25 11.13
N TYR A 5 -6.02 -28.47 12.30
CA TYR A 5 -7.02 -27.55 12.86
C TYR A 5 -6.41 -26.20 13.24
N ILE A 6 -5.20 -26.21 13.80
CA ILE A 6 -4.44 -24.99 14.11
C ILE A 6 -4.17 -24.20 12.83
N LEU A 7 -3.72 -24.87 11.76
CA LEU A 7 -3.46 -24.22 10.48
C LEU A 7 -4.72 -23.60 9.89
N ILE A 8 -5.86 -24.32 9.89
CA ILE A 8 -7.14 -23.75 9.44
C ILE A 8 -7.50 -22.50 10.24
N LEU A 9 -7.41 -22.56 11.57
CA LEU A 9 -7.71 -21.43 12.44
C LEU A 9 -6.80 -20.23 12.16
N LEU A 10 -5.49 -20.46 12.01
CA LEU A 10 -4.54 -19.41 11.65
C LEU A 10 -4.85 -18.80 10.29
N THR A 11 -5.21 -19.60 9.29
CA THR A 11 -5.59 -19.08 7.97
C THR A 11 -6.82 -18.19 8.03
N VAL A 12 -7.81 -18.57 8.83
CA VAL A 12 -9.00 -17.75 9.07
C VAL A 12 -8.63 -16.44 9.76
N ILE A 13 -7.80 -16.48 10.81
CA ILE A 13 -7.34 -15.28 11.51
C ILE A 13 -6.60 -14.33 10.57
N VAL A 14 -5.69 -14.84 9.73
CA VAL A 14 -4.97 -14.03 8.73
C VAL A 14 -5.94 -13.42 7.73
N SER A 15 -6.91 -14.18 7.24
CA SER A 15 -7.89 -13.70 6.27
C SER A 15 -8.77 -12.58 6.83
N VAL A 16 -9.28 -12.75 8.05
CA VAL A 16 -10.06 -11.73 8.75
C VAL A 16 -9.21 -10.50 9.05
N SER A 17 -7.97 -10.69 9.50
CA SER A 17 -7.06 -9.56 9.78
C SER A 17 -6.75 -8.77 8.52
N ASN A 18 -6.50 -9.44 7.39
CA ASN A 18 -6.30 -8.82 6.09
C ASN A 18 -7.55 -8.05 5.65
N PHE A 19 -8.74 -8.65 5.78
CA PHE A 19 -10.00 -7.97 5.47
C PHE A 19 -10.16 -6.70 6.31
N THR A 20 -10.05 -6.79 7.64
CA THR A 20 -10.22 -5.64 8.54
C THR A 20 -9.20 -4.55 8.25
N LEU A 21 -7.93 -4.88 8.02
CA LEU A 21 -6.90 -3.90 7.70
C LEU A 21 -7.20 -3.17 6.40
N TRP A 22 -7.50 -3.89 5.32
CA TRP A 22 -7.77 -3.24 4.04
C TRP A 22 -9.12 -2.55 3.98
N TRP A 23 -10.11 -3.03 4.72
CA TRP A 23 -11.38 -2.33 4.92
C TRP A 23 -11.16 -0.98 5.58
N LEU A 24 -10.40 -0.93 6.68
CA LEU A 24 -10.08 0.32 7.38
C LEU A 24 -9.20 1.25 6.55
N LEU A 25 -8.29 0.70 5.74
CA LEU A 25 -7.35 1.49 4.93
C LEU A 25 -7.96 2.02 3.62
N PHE A 26 -8.93 1.32 3.03
CA PHE A 26 -9.60 1.72 1.78
C PHE A 26 -11.09 2.05 1.97
N ASP A 27 -11.46 2.56 3.14
CA ASP A 27 -12.82 3.04 3.39
C ASP A 27 -13.11 4.33 2.59
N ASP A 28 -14.37 4.75 2.55
CA ASP A 28 -14.82 5.98 1.87
C ASP A 28 -14.03 7.23 2.33
N GLU A 29 -13.58 7.24 3.59
CA GLU A 29 -12.67 8.26 4.13
C GLU A 29 -11.30 8.31 3.42
N PHE A 30 -10.72 7.18 3.01
CA PHE A 30 -9.46 7.19 2.26
C PHE A 30 -9.66 7.79 0.87
N THR A 31 -10.76 7.49 0.21
CA THR A 31 -11.11 8.08 -1.08
C THR A 31 -11.29 9.59 -0.95
N GLN A 32 -11.99 10.05 0.08
CA GLN A 32 -12.12 11.48 0.39
C GLN A 32 -10.76 12.13 0.71
N ARG A 33 -9.90 11.49 1.51
CA ARG A 33 -8.54 12.00 1.77
C ARG A 33 -7.74 12.14 0.48
N LEU A 34 -7.81 11.15 -0.41
CA LEU A 34 -7.10 11.17 -1.69
C LEU A 34 -7.64 12.27 -2.62
N GLU A 35 -8.96 12.48 -2.64
CA GLU A 35 -9.59 13.60 -3.38
C GLU A 35 -9.17 14.95 -2.82
N ILE A 36 -9.18 15.14 -1.50
CA ILE A 36 -8.71 16.37 -0.83
C ILE A 36 -7.23 16.61 -1.16
N TYR A 37 -6.39 15.57 -1.17
CA TYR A 37 -5.00 15.69 -1.60
C TYR A 37 -4.87 16.09 -3.06
N GLU A 38 -5.68 15.51 -3.96
CA GLU A 38 -5.68 15.86 -5.38
C GLU A 38 -6.12 17.32 -5.59
N GLU A 39 -7.14 17.77 -4.86
CA GLU A 39 -7.64 19.14 -4.90
C GLU A 39 -6.61 20.13 -4.33
N ALA A 40 -6.04 19.86 -3.16
CA ALA A 40 -5.00 20.69 -2.56
C ALA A 40 -3.77 20.79 -3.47
N PHE A 41 -3.37 19.69 -4.10
CA PHE A 41 -2.27 19.70 -5.07
C PHE A 41 -2.64 20.51 -6.31
N ARG A 42 -3.87 20.40 -6.82
CA ARG A 42 -4.35 21.20 -7.96
C ARG A 42 -4.38 22.69 -7.64
N GLU A 43 -4.80 23.08 -6.44
CA GLU A 43 -4.78 24.46 -5.98
C GLU A 43 -3.36 25.01 -5.80
N GLN A 44 -2.46 24.21 -5.19
CA GLN A 44 -1.05 24.58 -5.08
C GLN A 44 -0.42 24.81 -6.46
N MET A 45 -0.73 23.94 -7.43
CA MET A 45 -0.26 24.08 -8.81
C MET A 45 -0.83 25.32 -9.50
N LYS A 46 -2.09 25.69 -9.25
CA LYS A 46 -2.66 26.95 -9.76
C LYS A 46 -1.94 28.17 -9.18
N ARG A 47 -1.68 28.19 -7.87
CA ARG A 47 -0.94 29.28 -7.21
C ARG A 47 0.49 29.40 -7.73
N GLU A 48 1.21 28.29 -7.86
CA GLU A 48 2.56 28.28 -8.45
C GLU A 48 2.54 28.82 -9.90
N ASN A 49 1.46 28.54 -10.66
CA ASN A 49 1.27 29.11 -12.00
C ASN A 49 1.08 30.61 -11.99
N GLU A 50 0.15 31.09 -11.16
CA GLU A 50 -0.15 32.52 -11.07
C GLU A 50 1.08 33.31 -10.60
N GLU A 51 1.84 32.78 -9.64
CA GLU A 51 3.09 33.39 -9.20
C GLU A 51 4.18 33.38 -10.27
N PHE A 52 4.30 32.30 -11.05
CA PHE A 52 5.26 32.23 -12.14
C PHE A 52 4.90 33.21 -13.26
N VAL A 53 3.64 33.22 -13.71
CA VAL A 53 3.15 34.14 -14.74
C VAL A 53 3.30 35.58 -14.28
N ASN A 54 3.00 35.90 -13.01
CA ASN A 54 3.20 37.25 -12.49
C ASN A 54 4.68 37.65 -12.43
N ARG A 55 5.59 36.74 -12.04
CA ARG A 55 7.03 37.01 -12.00
C ARG A 55 7.65 37.15 -13.40
N MET A 56 7.18 36.36 -14.35
CA MET A 56 7.70 36.31 -15.72
C MET A 56 6.95 37.22 -16.68
N LYS A 57 5.90 37.94 -16.25
CA LYS A 57 5.00 38.70 -17.13
C LYS A 57 5.74 39.66 -18.07
N GLY A 58 6.77 40.35 -17.56
CA GLY A 58 7.61 41.25 -18.36
C GLY A 58 8.57 40.54 -19.32
N ILE A 59 8.88 39.26 -19.11
CA ILE A 59 9.71 38.44 -20.01
C ILE A 59 8.80 37.73 -21.04
N ILE A 60 7.64 37.23 -20.61
CA ILE A 60 6.61 36.58 -21.46
C ILE A 60 6.09 37.53 -22.55
N GLU A 61 5.86 38.80 -22.20
CA GLU A 61 5.40 39.82 -23.15
C GLU A 61 6.46 40.21 -24.19
N LEU A 62 7.75 39.97 -23.88
CA LEU A 62 8.89 40.33 -24.73
C LEU A 62 9.39 39.16 -25.58
N ASP A 63 9.41 37.94 -25.03
CA ASP A 63 9.82 36.72 -25.72
C ASP A 63 9.14 35.47 -25.12
N PRO A 64 8.10 34.93 -25.79
CA PRO A 64 7.37 33.76 -25.30
C PRO A 64 8.19 32.46 -25.34
N GLU A 65 9.24 32.35 -26.17
CA GLU A 65 10.08 31.13 -26.25
C GLU A 65 11.00 30.98 -25.03
N ALA A 66 11.39 32.08 -24.38
CA ALA A 66 12.21 32.07 -23.16
C ALA A 66 11.54 31.33 -21.99
N VAL A 67 10.21 31.22 -22.00
CA VAL A 67 9.39 30.53 -20.99
C VAL A 67 9.50 29.02 -21.14
N GLU A 68 9.60 28.51 -22.38
CA GLU A 68 9.85 27.09 -22.65
C GLU A 68 11.27 26.71 -22.23
N VAL A 69 12.26 27.57 -22.48
CA VAL A 69 13.66 27.36 -22.07
C VAL A 69 13.83 27.33 -20.54
N ALA A 70 12.94 28.00 -19.78
CA ALA A 70 12.93 27.93 -18.32
C ALA A 70 12.52 26.54 -17.76
N GLY A 71 12.06 25.61 -18.62
CA GLY A 71 11.73 24.23 -18.26
C GLY A 71 10.49 24.11 -17.36
N PHE A 72 9.66 25.15 -17.30
CA PHE A 72 8.50 25.18 -16.40
C PHE A 72 7.42 24.19 -16.84
N GLY A 73 7.18 24.07 -18.15
CA GLY A 73 6.26 23.06 -18.72
C GLY A 73 6.71 21.62 -18.47
N GLU A 74 8.02 21.34 -18.52
CA GLU A 74 8.58 20.01 -18.21
C GLU A 74 8.44 19.67 -16.72
N ARG A 75 8.80 20.61 -15.84
CA ARG A 75 8.58 20.44 -14.38
C ARG A 75 7.10 20.25 -14.06
N TRP A 76 6.21 20.88 -14.83
CA TRP A 76 4.77 20.70 -14.70
C TRP A 76 4.31 19.31 -15.07
N ARG A 77 4.76 18.82 -16.23
CA ARG A 77 4.49 17.46 -16.69
C ARG A 77 5.01 16.44 -15.70
N GLU A 78 6.21 16.62 -15.17
CA GLU A 78 6.76 15.74 -14.15
C GLU A 78 5.95 15.73 -12.86
N LYS A 79 5.46 16.88 -12.39
CA LYS A 79 4.63 16.96 -11.19
C LYS A 79 3.27 16.29 -11.39
N LEU A 80 2.62 16.51 -12.54
CA LEU A 80 1.35 15.86 -12.89
C LEU A 80 1.51 14.34 -13.05
N ASP A 81 2.60 13.90 -13.67
CA ASP A 81 2.91 12.48 -13.86
C ASP A 81 3.19 11.76 -12.53
N ARG A 82 3.72 12.45 -11.52
CA ARG A 82 3.86 11.89 -10.16
C ARG A 82 2.50 11.65 -9.49
N VAL A 83 1.54 12.55 -9.67
CA VAL A 83 0.20 12.40 -9.07
C VAL A 83 -0.60 11.30 -9.75
N SER A 84 -0.56 11.22 -11.09
CA SER A 84 -1.19 10.11 -11.82
C SER A 84 -0.59 8.76 -11.40
N LYS A 85 0.74 8.67 -11.27
CA LYS A 85 1.43 7.47 -10.76
C LYS A 85 0.98 7.09 -9.36
N LEU A 86 0.82 8.04 -8.43
CA LEU A 86 0.33 7.73 -7.08
C LEU A 86 -1.09 7.11 -7.10
N ARG A 87 -1.97 7.60 -7.97
CA ARG A 87 -3.32 7.05 -8.15
C ARG A 87 -3.29 5.65 -8.74
N GLU A 88 -2.47 5.43 -9.76
CA GLU A 88 -2.25 4.11 -10.35
C GLU A 88 -1.67 3.11 -9.33
N GLU A 89 -0.70 3.54 -8.52
CA GLU A 89 -0.10 2.73 -7.46
C GLU A 89 -1.14 2.33 -6.39
N ALA A 90 -2.00 3.27 -5.97
CA ALA A 90 -3.09 2.99 -5.02
C ALA A 90 -4.09 1.96 -5.58
N GLN A 91 -4.50 2.10 -6.86
CA GLN A 91 -5.41 1.15 -7.50
C GLN A 91 -4.75 -0.22 -7.72
N ALA A 92 -3.45 -0.24 -8.04
CA ALA A 92 -2.68 -1.47 -8.15
C ALA A 92 -2.57 -2.19 -6.80
N MET A 93 -2.44 -1.46 -5.69
CA MET A 93 -2.45 -2.05 -4.35
C MET A 93 -3.77 -2.74 -4.03
N ARG A 94 -4.91 -2.12 -4.33
CA ARG A 94 -6.23 -2.73 -4.14
C ARG A 94 -6.35 -4.06 -4.88
N LYS A 95 -5.80 -4.15 -6.10
CA LYS A 95 -5.72 -5.42 -6.85
C LYS A 95 -4.75 -6.41 -6.20
N ARG A 96 -3.62 -5.96 -5.67
CA ARG A 96 -2.61 -6.82 -5.05
C ARG A 96 -3.07 -7.42 -3.71
N THR A 97 -3.95 -6.75 -2.97
CA THR A 97 -4.58 -7.29 -1.76
C THR A 97 -5.25 -8.64 -1.98
N ILE A 98 -5.77 -8.89 -3.19
CA ILE A 98 -6.46 -10.16 -3.50
C ILE A 98 -5.52 -11.38 -3.42
N TRP A 99 -4.22 -11.17 -3.61
CA TRP A 99 -3.22 -12.26 -3.60
C TRP A 99 -3.10 -12.93 -2.24
N VAL A 100 -3.30 -12.18 -1.15
CA VAL A 100 -3.28 -12.74 0.21
C VAL A 100 -4.38 -13.80 0.38
N TYR A 101 -5.54 -13.62 -0.25
CA TYR A 101 -6.62 -14.62 -0.21
C TYR A 101 -6.30 -15.86 -1.05
N TYR A 102 -5.55 -15.73 -2.15
CA TYR A 102 -5.06 -16.90 -2.88
C TYR A 102 -4.09 -17.73 -2.03
N PHE A 103 -3.18 -17.09 -1.28
CA PHE A 103 -2.32 -17.81 -0.33
C PHE A 103 -3.13 -18.50 0.78
N ALA A 104 -4.16 -17.82 1.32
CA ALA A 104 -5.05 -18.41 2.31
C ALA A 104 -5.80 -19.64 1.76
N LEU A 105 -6.36 -19.56 0.55
CA LEU A 105 -7.05 -20.69 -0.09
C LEU A 105 -6.11 -21.87 -0.34
N ILE A 106 -4.90 -21.61 -0.84
CA ILE A 106 -3.89 -22.65 -1.08
C ILE A 106 -3.48 -23.31 0.24
N SER A 107 -3.29 -22.53 1.30
CA SER A 107 -2.97 -23.05 2.63
C SER A 107 -4.10 -23.94 3.16
N ILE A 108 -5.37 -23.54 3.04
CA ILE A 108 -6.51 -24.40 3.43
C ILE A 108 -6.52 -25.70 2.62
N LEU A 109 -6.26 -25.63 1.31
CA LEU A 109 -6.24 -26.80 0.44
C LEU A 109 -5.15 -27.80 0.86
N PHE A 110 -3.92 -27.35 1.09
CA PHE A 110 -2.85 -28.23 1.58
C PHE A 110 -3.13 -28.76 2.99
N THR A 111 -3.77 -27.96 3.84
CA THR A 111 -4.16 -28.40 5.19
C THR A 111 -5.23 -29.48 5.14
N ALA A 112 -6.22 -29.35 4.26
CA ALA A 112 -7.26 -30.35 4.03
C ALA A 112 -6.70 -31.64 3.43
N ILE A 113 -5.67 -31.56 2.58
CA ILE A 113 -4.97 -32.78 2.12
C ILE A 113 -4.21 -33.41 3.30
N GLY A 114 -3.60 -32.61 4.17
CA GLY A 114 -2.91 -33.08 5.37
C GLY A 114 -3.82 -33.71 6.42
N THR A 115 -5.13 -33.44 6.41
CA THR A 115 -6.08 -34.19 7.27
C THR A 115 -6.41 -35.56 6.70
N VAL A 116 -6.46 -35.70 5.37
CA VAL A 116 -6.72 -36.98 4.68
C VAL A 116 -5.48 -37.88 4.68
N LEU A 117 -4.28 -37.28 4.56
CA LEU A 117 -2.99 -37.97 4.53
C LEU A 117 -2.11 -37.54 5.72
N PRO A 118 -2.44 -37.97 6.95
CA PRO A 118 -1.74 -37.51 8.16
C PRO A 118 -0.29 -38.02 8.25
N ASP A 119 0.00 -39.18 7.68
CA ASP A 119 1.35 -39.78 7.70
C ASP A 119 2.28 -39.20 6.62
N GLY A 120 1.79 -38.23 5.83
CA GLY A 120 2.53 -37.61 4.74
C GLY A 120 2.74 -38.52 3.53
N VAL A 121 3.39 -37.97 2.51
CA VAL A 121 3.75 -38.70 1.28
C VAL A 121 5.22 -39.07 1.36
N ARG A 122 5.51 -40.37 1.37
CA ARG A 122 6.90 -40.87 1.28
C ARG A 122 7.40 -40.68 -0.14
N LEU A 123 8.39 -39.82 -0.33
CA LEU A 123 8.98 -39.54 -1.64
C LEU A 123 10.21 -40.42 -1.90
N THR A 124 11.00 -40.69 -0.87
CA THR A 124 12.16 -41.59 -0.92
C THR A 124 12.22 -42.40 0.38
N GLY A 125 13.03 -43.46 0.43
CA GLY A 125 13.15 -44.34 1.62
C GLY A 125 13.53 -43.63 2.92
N SER A 126 14.00 -42.37 2.87
CA SER A 126 14.40 -41.57 4.02
C SER A 126 13.63 -40.25 4.19
N PHE A 127 12.78 -39.84 3.23
CA PHE A 127 12.11 -38.54 3.27
C PHE A 127 10.59 -38.66 3.16
N THR A 128 9.90 -38.07 4.15
CA THR A 128 8.44 -37.98 4.20
C THR A 128 8.04 -36.52 4.12
N LEU A 129 7.25 -36.17 3.10
CA LEU A 129 6.72 -34.83 2.91
C LEU A 129 5.37 -34.71 3.61
N PHE A 130 5.28 -33.80 4.57
CA PHE A 130 4.02 -33.48 5.24
C PHE A 130 3.34 -32.30 4.52
N MET A 131 2.08 -32.50 4.13
CA MET A 131 1.29 -31.44 3.49
C MET A 131 1.01 -30.27 4.43
N THR A 132 0.98 -30.53 5.75
CA THR A 132 0.89 -29.48 6.78
C THR A 132 2.11 -28.56 6.77
N ALA A 133 3.31 -29.10 6.54
CA ALA A 133 4.53 -28.31 6.42
C ALA A 133 4.49 -27.37 5.19
N ILE A 134 3.97 -27.84 4.06
CA ILE A 134 3.77 -27.00 2.87
C ILE A 134 2.75 -25.90 3.17
N SER A 135 1.62 -26.25 3.79
CA SER A 135 0.61 -25.26 4.20
C SER A 135 1.21 -24.18 5.10
N TRP A 136 2.13 -24.55 6.00
CA TRP A 136 2.79 -23.60 6.87
C TRP A 136 3.62 -22.58 6.07
N TRP A 137 4.43 -23.04 5.13
CA TRP A 137 5.24 -22.13 4.30
C TRP A 137 4.38 -21.22 3.40
N VAL A 138 3.26 -21.74 2.89
CA VAL A 138 2.28 -20.95 2.14
C VAL A 138 1.67 -19.86 3.02
N LEU A 139 1.31 -20.19 4.26
CA LEU A 139 0.72 -19.23 5.21
C LEU A 139 1.72 -18.14 5.61
N VAL A 140 2.98 -18.53 5.89
CA VAL A 140 4.06 -17.56 6.16
C VAL A 140 4.27 -16.61 4.99
N SER A 141 4.24 -17.13 3.76
CA SER A 141 4.36 -16.31 2.54
C SER A 141 3.16 -15.36 2.36
N GLY A 142 1.95 -15.81 2.70
CA GLY A 142 0.75 -14.96 2.73
C GLY A 142 0.88 -13.81 3.74
N VAL A 143 1.40 -14.09 4.95
CA VAL A 143 1.65 -13.06 5.98
C VAL A 143 2.73 -12.08 5.51
N LEU A 144 3.84 -12.56 4.93
CA LEU A 144 4.88 -11.69 4.39
C LEU A 144 4.37 -10.78 3.28
N MET A 145 3.51 -11.31 2.39
CA MET A 145 2.87 -10.52 1.34
C MET A 145 1.98 -9.42 1.95
N MET A 146 1.18 -9.76 2.97
CA MET A 146 0.34 -8.81 3.68
C MET A 146 1.15 -7.68 4.35
N VAL A 147 2.25 -8.02 5.02
CA VAL A 147 3.17 -7.02 5.61
C VAL A 147 3.83 -6.16 4.52
N GLY A 148 4.28 -6.77 3.42
CA GLY A 148 4.88 -6.06 2.30
C GLY A 148 3.93 -5.05 1.65
N LEU A 149 2.65 -5.42 1.51
CA LEU A 149 1.62 -4.50 1.02
C LEU A 149 1.35 -3.37 2.01
N LEU A 150 1.38 -3.64 3.32
CA LEU A 150 1.19 -2.61 4.35
C LEU A 150 2.34 -1.60 4.37
N VAL A 151 3.59 -2.07 4.22
CA VAL A 151 4.76 -1.20 4.07
C VAL A 151 4.65 -0.36 2.79
N HIS A 152 4.19 -0.97 1.68
CA HIS A 152 4.00 -0.25 0.43
C HIS A 152 2.91 0.84 0.58
N TYR A 153 1.82 0.55 1.29
CA TYR A 153 0.81 1.54 1.66
C TYR A 153 1.41 2.73 2.42
N GLN A 154 2.19 2.47 3.46
CA GLN A 154 2.83 3.54 4.23
C GLN A 154 3.79 4.39 3.39
N LEU A 155 4.46 3.80 2.40
CA LEU A 155 5.33 4.55 1.48
C LEU A 155 4.52 5.48 0.56
N ILE A 156 3.36 5.03 0.07
CA ILE A 156 2.47 5.88 -0.74
C ILE A 156 1.91 7.02 0.11
N GLU A 157 1.43 6.72 1.33
CA GLU A 157 0.90 7.72 2.25
C GLU A 157 1.95 8.79 2.60
N ASN A 158 3.19 8.38 2.91
CA ASN A 158 4.30 9.32 3.17
C ASN A 158 4.68 10.17 1.93
N LYS A 159 4.54 9.64 0.72
CA LYS A 159 4.76 10.41 -0.53
C LYS A 159 3.60 11.36 -0.83
N ALA A 160 2.38 10.99 -0.44
CA ALA A 160 1.17 11.77 -0.66
C ALA A 160 1.02 12.92 0.34
N THR A 161 1.56 12.80 1.56
CA THR A 161 1.63 13.94 2.48
C THR A 161 2.52 15.04 1.89
N PRO A 162 1.99 16.24 1.61
CA PRO A 162 2.80 17.35 1.14
C PRO A 162 3.77 17.69 2.27
N ARG A 163 5.07 17.57 1.98
CA ARG A 163 6.09 18.25 2.78
C ARG A 163 5.97 19.75 2.48
N THR A 164 4.95 20.38 3.06
CA THR A 164 5.04 21.80 3.36
C THR A 164 6.19 21.95 4.34
N GLU A 165 7.22 22.69 3.95
CA GLU A 165 8.23 23.18 4.88
C GLU A 165 7.50 23.78 6.10
N GLY A 166 7.55 23.10 7.25
CA GLY A 166 7.18 23.70 8.53
C GLY A 166 6.18 22.94 9.38
N GLU A 167 5.02 22.50 8.87
CA GLU A 167 3.99 21.91 9.75
C GLU A 167 3.25 20.74 9.11
N PRO A 168 3.23 19.55 9.77
CA PRO A 168 2.34 18.48 9.36
C PRO A 168 0.89 18.90 9.61
N ILE A 169 0.04 18.78 8.60
CA ILE A 169 -1.40 18.89 8.75
C ILE A 169 -1.80 17.89 9.84
N LYS A 170 -2.31 18.39 10.97
CA LYS A 170 -2.92 17.58 12.03
C LYS A 170 -4.16 16.92 11.45
N ASP A 171 -3.99 15.75 10.86
CA ASP A 171 -5.09 14.87 10.53
C ASP A 171 -5.49 14.13 11.83
N ASN A 172 -6.71 14.38 12.33
CA ASN A 172 -7.29 13.66 13.47
C ASN A 172 -7.74 12.24 13.05
N SER A 173 -7.02 11.63 12.12
CA SER A 173 -7.25 10.29 11.62
C SER A 173 -6.93 9.26 12.71
N SER A 174 -7.94 8.48 13.07
CA SER A 174 -7.85 7.35 14.01
C SER A 174 -6.76 6.35 13.62
N VAL A 175 -6.45 6.23 12.32
CA VAL A 175 -5.40 5.37 11.75
C VAL A 175 -4.00 5.91 12.10
N GLN A 176 -3.79 7.22 12.07
CA GLN A 176 -2.53 7.83 12.47
C GLN A 176 -2.31 7.73 14.00
N SER A 177 -3.39 7.74 14.79
CA SER A 177 -3.32 7.48 16.24
C SER A 177 -2.91 6.04 16.55
N PHE A 178 -3.41 5.07 15.77
CA PHE A 178 -3.11 3.65 15.93
C PHE A 178 -1.67 3.33 15.50
N LEU A 179 -1.25 3.82 14.33
CA LEU A 179 0.12 3.69 13.82
C LEU A 179 1.13 4.48 14.64
N GLY A 180 0.76 5.68 15.13
CA GLY A 180 1.56 6.47 16.06
C GLY A 180 1.72 5.81 17.43
N GLY A 181 0.70 5.07 17.88
CA GLY A 181 0.76 4.22 19.08
C GLY A 181 1.73 3.05 18.94
N ILE A 182 1.81 2.45 17.75
CA ILE A 182 2.79 1.39 17.43
C ILE A 182 4.21 1.98 17.34
N ARG A 183 4.36 3.14 16.69
CA ARG A 183 5.66 3.84 16.54
C ARG A 183 6.27 4.30 17.86
N LYS A 184 5.45 4.66 18.85
CA LYS A 184 5.93 5.03 20.21
C LYS A 184 6.40 3.85 21.06
N ARG A 185 6.11 2.61 20.66
CA ARG A 185 6.42 1.40 21.45
C ARG A 185 7.59 0.57 20.94
N LEU A 186 8.21 0.95 19.82
CA LEU A 186 9.43 0.32 19.33
C LEU A 186 10.64 1.11 19.87
N PRO A 187 11.52 0.49 20.68
CA PRO A 187 12.79 1.12 21.03
C PRO A 187 13.66 1.19 19.76
N LEU A 188 14.32 2.35 19.59
CA LEU A 188 15.39 2.57 18.62
C LEU A 188 16.50 1.52 18.76
#